data_AF-A0A3B0Z5B1-F1
#
_entry.id   AF-A0A3B0Z5B1-F1
#
_cell.length_a   1.000
_cell.length_b   1.000
_cell.length_c   1.000
_cell.angle_alpha   90.00
_cell.angle_beta   90.00
_cell.angle_gamma   90.00
#
_symmetry.space_group_name_H-M   'P 1'
#
loop_
_entity.id
_entity.type
_entity.pdbx_description
1 polymer ?
#
loop_
_entity_poly.entity_id
_entity_poly.type
_entity_poly.pdbx_seq_one_letter_code
_entity_poly.pdbx_strand_id
1 'polypeptide(L)' 'TSWSEDTKQRLIIHYPSGENGQLWAYELRSWIVSLGIPLENLKLVEASDEVGEIALELSR' A
#
# COMPACT_ATOMS: atom_id res chain seq x y z
N THR A 1 2.48 -18.39 -9.89
CA THR A 1 2.58 -17.54 -8.67
C THR A 1 1.44 -16.55 -8.72
N SER A 2 0.30 -16.90 -8.12
CA SER A 2 -0.90 -16.09 -8.16
C SER A 2 -1.19 -15.60 -6.76
N TRP A 3 -1.33 -14.29 -6.56
CA TRP A 3 -1.89 -13.71 -5.33
C TRP A 3 -3.27 -14.31 -4.98
N SER A 4 -3.92 -14.96 -5.95
CA SER A 4 -5.28 -15.52 -5.86
C SER A 4 -5.50 -16.68 -4.89
N GLU A 5 -4.49 -17.17 -4.18
CA GLU A 5 -4.69 -18.33 -3.27
C GLU A 5 -5.21 -17.92 -1.88
N ASP A 6 -5.09 -16.64 -1.48
CA ASP A 6 -5.56 -16.18 -0.17
C ASP A 6 -6.27 -14.82 -0.26
N THR A 7 -7.59 -14.86 -0.46
CA THR A 7 -8.46 -13.70 -0.62
C THR A 7 -8.59 -12.83 0.63
N LYS A 8 -7.97 -13.21 1.76
CA LYS A 8 -8.00 -12.44 3.02
C LYS A 8 -6.80 -11.54 3.22
N GLN A 9 -5.73 -11.72 2.44
CA GLN A 9 -4.52 -10.92 2.61
C GLN A 9 -4.74 -9.49 2.13
N ARG A 10 -4.40 -8.54 2.99
CA ARG A 10 -4.40 -7.11 2.68
C ARG A 10 -2.98 -6.56 2.76
N LEU A 11 -2.60 -5.77 1.77
CA LEU A 11 -1.37 -4.99 1.77
C LEU A 11 -1.70 -3.57 2.24
N ILE A 12 -1.05 -3.16 3.31
CA ILE A 12 -1.15 -1.82 3.87
C ILE A 12 0.09 -1.04 3.44
N ILE A 13 -0.12 0.11 2.81
CA ILE A 13 0.92 1.06 2.43
C ILE A 13 0.86 2.19 3.45
N HIS A 14 1.84 2.22 4.34
CA HIS A 14 2.05 3.33 5.26
C HIS A 14 2.85 4.41 4.53
N TYR A 15 2.40 5.66 4.59
CA TYR A 15 3.04 6.77 3.90
C TYR A 15 3.14 8.00 4.82
N PRO A 16 4.19 8.81 4.70
CA PRO A 16 4.37 9.97 5.55
C PRO A 16 3.33 11.04 5.23
N SER A 17 2.97 11.83 6.23
CA SER A 17 2.10 12.99 6.04
C SER A 17 2.64 13.99 5.03
N GLY A 18 1.72 14.72 4.38
CA GLY A 18 2.03 15.75 3.40
C GLY A 18 1.83 15.30 1.96
N GLU A 19 1.80 16.29 1.07
CA GLU A 19 1.41 16.13 -0.34
C GLU A 19 2.30 15.12 -1.08
N ASN A 20 3.62 15.19 -0.87
CA ASN A 20 4.57 14.28 -1.51
C ASN A 20 4.36 12.82 -1.07
N GLY A 21 4.17 12.59 0.23
CA GLY A 21 3.92 11.25 0.76
C GLY A 21 2.63 10.65 0.20
N GLN A 22 1.58 11.47 0.15
CA GLN A 22 0.31 11.09 -0.44
C GLN A 22 0.44 10.76 -1.94
N LEU A 23 1.13 11.59 -2.72
CA LEU A 23 1.34 11.36 -4.15
C LEU A 23 2.05 10.02 -4.40
N TRP A 24 3.17 9.80 -3.71
CA TRP A 24 3.92 8.55 -3.84
C TRP A 24 3.13 7.32 -3.39
N ALA A 25 2.29 7.44 -2.35
CA ALA A 25 1.41 6.36 -1.91
C ALA A 25 0.41 5.95 -3.00
N TYR A 26 -0.16 6.92 -3.71
CA TYR A 26 -1.07 6.67 -4.82
C TYR A 26 -0.37 6.05 -6.04
N GLU A 27 0.83 6.53 -6.39
CA GLU A 27 1.64 5.97 -7.47
C GLU A 27 2.04 4.52 -7.18
N LEU A 28 2.58 4.26 -5.98
CA LEU A 28 2.95 2.91 -5.57
C LEU A 28 1.75 1.96 -5.59
N ARG A 29 0.58 2.41 -5.12
CA ARG A 29 -0.67 1.63 -5.22
C ARG A 29 -1.02 1.29 -6.66
N SER A 30 -0.88 2.26 -7.59
CA SER A 30 -1.14 2.05 -9.02
C SER A 30 -0.22 1.00 -9.64
N TRP A 31 1.06 1.02 -9.27
CA TRP A 31 2.03 0.01 -9.73
C TRP A 31 1.69 -1.37 -9.18
N ILE A 32 1.35 -1.48 -7.89
CA ILE A 32 0.97 -2.75 -7.25
C ILE A 32 -0.29 -3.36 -7.88
N VAL A 33 -1.29 -2.53 -8.22
CA VAL A 33 -2.46 -2.99 -8.98
C VAL A 33 -2.05 -3.52 -10.35
N SER A 34 -1.15 -2.82 -11.05
CA SER A 34 -0.64 -3.24 -12.35
C SER A 34 0.16 -4.55 -12.29
N LEU A 35 0.70 -4.90 -11.12
CA LEU A 35 1.36 -6.19 -10.86
C LEU A 35 0.37 -7.31 -10.50
N GLY A 36 -0.93 -7.02 -10.43
CA GLY A 36 -1.99 -8.00 -10.27
C GLY A 36 -2.57 -8.14 -8.85
N ILE A 37 -2.25 -7.23 -7.93
CA ILE A 37 -2.91 -7.20 -6.62
C ILE A 37 -4.21 -6.40 -6.71
N PRO A 38 -5.38 -6.97 -6.38
CA PRO A 38 -6.66 -6.25 -6.45
C PRO A 38 -6.67 -5.02 -5.54
N LEU A 39 -7.28 -3.92 -6.01
CA LEU A 39 -7.38 -2.67 -5.25
C LEU A 39 -8.08 -2.86 -3.89
N GLU A 40 -9.05 -3.77 -3.82
CA GLU A 40 -9.78 -4.11 -2.58
C GLU A 40 -8.90 -4.76 -1.50
N ASN A 41 -7.74 -5.30 -1.90
CA ASN A 41 -6.74 -5.85 -1.00
C ASN A 41 -5.71 -4.79 -0.58
N LEU A 42 -5.80 -3.55 -1.08
CA LEU A 42 -4.85 -2.47 -0.78
C LEU A 42 -5.47 -1.45 0.17
N LYS A 43 -4.71 -1.02 1.18
CA LYS A 43 -5.10 0.07 2.07
C LYS A 43 -3.96 1.08 2.18
N LEU A 44 -4.28 2.36 2.04
CA LEU A 44 -3.34 3.43 2.34
C LEU A 44 -3.57 3.90 3.79
N VAL A 45 -2.51 4.04 4.56
CA VAL A 45 -2.55 4.55 5.94
C VAL A 45 -1.52 5.66 6.05
N GLU A 46 -1.97 6.84 6.46
CA GLU A 46 -1.05 7.92 6.78
C GLU A 46 -0.35 7.59 8.10
N ALA A 47 0.98 7.55 8.07
CA ALA A 47 1.81 7.32 9.24
C ALA A 47 1.94 8.62 10.03
N SER A 48 1.76 8.54 11.35
CA SER A 48 1.93 9.68 12.26
C SER A 48 3.39 9.96 12.59
N ASP A 49 4.30 9.03 12.32
CA ASP A 49 5.73 9.19 12.59
C ASP A 49 6.40 9.96 11.45
N GLU A 50 7.11 11.04 11.81
CA GLU A 50 7.86 11.97 10.95
C GLU A 50 8.98 11.33 10.11
N VAL A 51 9.13 10.00 10.14
CA VAL A 51 10.10 9.33 9.28
C VAL A 51 9.51 9.27 7.88
N GLY A 52 10.11 10.02 6.95
CA GLY A 52 9.66 10.19 5.56
C GLY A 52 9.77 8.95 4.68
N GLU A 53 9.40 7.79 5.20
CA GLU A 53 9.54 6.48 4.57
C GLU A 53 8.18 5.89 4.21
N ILE A 54 8.13 5.17 3.09
CA ILE A 54 6.99 4.36 2.70
C ILE A 54 7.25 2.93 3.15
N ALA A 55 6.30 2.37 3.90
CA ALA A 55 6.39 1.00 4.40
C ALA A 55 5.24 0.14 3.89
N LEU A 56 5.54 -1.14 3.68
CA LEU A 56 4.58 -2.15 3.23
C LEU A 56 4.38 -3.19 4.32
N GLU A 57 3.12 -3.39 4.73
CA GLU A 57 2.75 -4.37 5.74
C GLU A 57 1.72 -5.35 5.17
N LEU A 58 1.94 -6.64 5.40
CA LEU A 58 0.97 -7.69 5.07
C LEU A 58 0.12 -8.01 6.30
N SER A 59 -1.18 -7.77 6.19
CA SER A 59 -2.18 -8.17 7.19
C SER A 59 -3.01 -9.33 6.66
N ARG A 60 -3.45 -10.21 7.56
CA ARG A 60 -4.51 -11.20 7.30
C ARG A 60 -5.85 -10.74 7.85
#